data_AF-A0A7J7G554-F1
#
_entry.id   AF-A0A7J7G554-F1
#
_cell.length_a   1.000
_cell.length_b   1.000
_cell.length_c   1.000
_cell.angle_alpha   90.00
_cell.angle_beta   90.00
_cell.angle_gamma   90.00
#
_symmetry.space_group_name_H-M   'P 1'
#
loop_
_entity.id
_entity.type
_entity.pdbx_description
1 polymer ?
#
loop_
_entity_poly.entity_id
_entity_poly.type
_entity_poly.pdbx_seq_one_letter_code
_entity_poly.pdbx_strand_id
1 'polypeptide(L)'
;MYIVIELYQRGHAYLSSTKRDILQEIFIKLVPERKEEVVKMRNEELFEQLYEVQQKKKCLVVLDDIWSVEAWKSLRPAFPNGNTGSKILLTTHNKALASKIDPCYFHHDLRCLNEKESWDLLEKKAMLRRDGTGNINHTTFLYIF
;
A
#
# COMPACT_ATOMS: atom_id res chain seq x y z
N MET A 1 2.02 -12.15 10.48
CA MET A 1 2.92 -11.08 9.98
C MET A 1 2.15 -10.31 8.93
N TYR A 2 1.74 -9.07 9.24
CA TYR A 2 1.16 -8.17 8.24
C TYR A 2 2.32 -7.47 7.54
N ILE A 3 2.50 -7.75 6.25
CA ILE A 3 3.54 -7.09 5.45
C ILE A 3 2.88 -5.87 4.83
N VAL A 4 2.88 -4.75 5.55
CA VAL A 4 2.39 -3.47 5.05
C VAL A 4 3.39 -2.97 4.02
N ILE A 5 2.94 -2.82 2.78
CA ILE A 5 3.73 -2.30 1.69
C ILE A 5 3.15 -0.93 1.40
N GLU A 6 3.77 0.15 1.86
CA GLU A 6 3.34 1.48 1.44
C GLU A 6 4.07 1.84 0.16
N LEU A 7 3.33 2.03 -0.93
CA LEU A 7 3.86 2.55 -2.18
C LEU A 7 3.51 4.03 -2.26
N TYR A 8 4.42 4.88 -1.82
CA TYR A 8 4.17 6.31 -1.68
C TYR A 8 4.45 7.04 -3.00
N GLN A 9 3.41 7.56 -3.67
CA GLN A 9 3.57 8.26 -4.96
C GLN A 9 3.49 9.78 -4.84
N ARG A 10 4.51 10.42 -4.24
CA ARG A 10 4.51 11.90 -4.14
C ARG A 10 5.35 12.57 -5.23
N GLY A 11 4.69 13.40 -6.04
CA GLY A 11 5.27 14.62 -6.62
C GLY A 11 5.87 14.50 -8.00
N HIS A 12 7.11 14.04 -8.16
CA HIS A 12 7.83 14.17 -9.44
C HIS A 12 8.87 13.06 -9.70
N ALA A 13 9.03 12.07 -8.81
CA ALA A 13 9.99 10.97 -8.96
C ALA A 13 9.40 9.69 -9.59
N TYR A 14 8.09 9.64 -9.84
CA TYR A 14 7.36 8.41 -10.19
C TYR A 14 6.82 8.32 -11.61
N LEU A 15 7.24 9.20 -12.52
CA LEU A 15 6.92 9.02 -13.95
C LEU A 15 7.63 7.79 -14.56
N SER A 16 8.48 7.06 -13.83
CA SER A 16 9.26 5.93 -14.34
C SER A 16 9.10 4.59 -13.62
N SER A 17 8.36 4.48 -12.51
CA SER A 17 8.20 3.18 -11.84
C SER A 17 7.23 2.33 -12.63
N THR A 18 7.77 1.30 -13.25
CA THR A 18 6.99 0.37 -14.06
C THR A 18 6.16 -0.53 -13.14
N LYS A 19 5.05 -1.04 -13.66
CA LYS A 19 4.26 -2.13 -13.06
C LYS A 19 5.16 -3.24 -12.49
N ARG A 20 6.26 -3.54 -13.18
CA ARG A 20 7.24 -4.55 -12.79
C ARG A 20 7.95 -4.20 -11.49
N ASP A 21 8.40 -2.95 -11.33
CA ASP A 21 9.12 -2.50 -10.14
C ASP A 21 8.25 -2.67 -8.88
N ILE A 22 6.98 -2.31 -8.99
CA ILE A 22 5.98 -2.49 -7.93
C ILE A 22 5.84 -3.97 -7.55
N LEU A 23 5.67 -4.85 -8.55
CA LEU A 23 5.51 -6.29 -8.31
C LEU A 23 6.77 -6.89 -7.69
N GLN A 24 7.96 -6.50 -8.16
CA GLN A 24 9.22 -6.95 -7.59
C GLN A 24 9.38 -6.49 -6.14
N GLU A 25 9.05 -5.24 -5.84
CA GLU A 25 9.12 -4.70 -4.48
C GLU A 25 8.19 -5.47 -3.54
N ILE A 26 6.94 -5.72 -3.98
CA ILE A 26 5.98 -6.50 -3.20
C ILE A 26 6.52 -7.90 -2.95
N PHE A 27 7.03 -8.57 -3.99
CA PHE A 27 7.53 -9.93 -3.88
C PHE A 27 8.70 -9.99 -2.90
N ILE A 28 9.70 -9.12 -3.06
CA ILE A 28 10.88 -9.07 -2.20
C ILE A 28 10.47 -8.81 -0.74
N LYS A 29 9.47 -7.97 -0.49
CA LYS A 29 8.94 -7.76 0.88
C LYS A 29 8.21 -9.00 1.42
N LEU A 30 7.51 -9.76 0.58
CA LEU A 30 6.78 -10.98 0.97
C LEU A 30 7.70 -12.21 1.14
N VAL A 31 8.79 -12.28 0.39
CA VAL A 31 9.73 -13.41 0.32
C VAL A 31 11.16 -12.87 0.07
N PRO A 32 11.80 -12.25 1.08
CA PRO A 32 13.09 -11.59 0.91
C PRO A 32 14.21 -12.55 0.51
N GLU A 33 14.08 -13.83 0.85
CA GLU A 33 15.05 -14.88 0.53
C GLU A 33 15.16 -15.13 -0.98
N ARG A 34 14.13 -14.77 -1.77
CA ARG A 34 14.07 -14.98 -3.22
C ARG A 34 14.44 -13.74 -4.03
N LYS A 35 15.02 -12.71 -3.40
CA LYS A 35 15.33 -11.42 -4.06
C LYS A 35 16.09 -11.58 -5.38
N GLU A 36 17.12 -12.41 -5.40
CA GLU A 36 17.97 -12.62 -6.58
C GLU A 36 17.23 -13.30 -7.74
N GLU A 37 16.28 -14.19 -7.44
CA GLU A 37 15.41 -14.82 -8.42
C GLU A 37 14.42 -13.80 -9.00
N VAL A 38 13.78 -13.01 -8.12
CA VAL A 38 12.75 -12.02 -8.46
C VAL A 38 13.27 -10.98 -9.46
N VAL A 39 14.52 -10.55 -9.32
CA VAL A 39 15.14 -9.58 -10.25
C VAL A 39 15.18 -10.13 -11.67
N LYS A 40 15.35 -11.46 -11.83
CA LYS A 40 15.51 -12.15 -13.12
C LYS A 40 14.20 -12.66 -13.72
N MET A 41 13.13 -12.75 -12.93
CA MET A 41 11.82 -13.26 -13.39
C MET A 41 11.20 -12.41 -14.50
N ARG A 42 10.51 -13.05 -15.44
CA ARG A 42 9.65 -12.36 -16.41
C ARG A 42 8.40 -11.80 -15.72
N ASN A 43 7.68 -10.93 -16.40
CA ASN A 43 6.50 -10.29 -15.79
C ASN A 43 5.41 -11.32 -15.46
N GLU A 44 5.21 -12.30 -16.32
CA GLU A 44 4.23 -13.38 -16.15
C GLU A 44 4.56 -14.20 -14.90
N GLU A 45 5.84 -14.52 -14.71
CA GLU A 45 6.35 -15.24 -13.54
C GLU A 45 6.15 -14.44 -12.26
N LEU A 46 6.37 -13.12 -12.29
CA LEU A 46 6.09 -12.25 -11.13
C LEU A 46 4.62 -12.32 -10.71
N PHE A 47 3.69 -12.29 -11.68
CA PHE A 47 2.26 -12.36 -11.41
C PHE A 47 1.87 -13.71 -10.78
N GLU A 48 2.26 -14.81 -11.41
CA GLU A 48 1.91 -16.17 -10.97
C GLU A 48 2.46 -16.44 -9.56
N GLN A 49 3.73 -16.10 -9.33
CA GLN A 49 4.38 -16.37 -8.06
C GLN A 49 3.86 -15.49 -6.93
N LEU A 50 3.58 -14.19 -7.18
CA LEU A 50 2.92 -13.34 -6.19
C LEU A 50 1.53 -13.86 -5.83
N TYR A 51 0.77 -14.30 -6.83
CA TYR A 51 -0.54 -14.90 -6.62
C TYR A 51 -0.44 -16.14 -5.72
N GLU A 52 0.49 -17.05 -6.02
CA GLU A 52 0.74 -18.24 -5.20
C GLU A 52 1.17 -17.93 -3.76
N VAL A 53 2.11 -17.00 -3.58
CA VAL A 53 2.60 -16.61 -2.26
C VAL A 53 1.45 -16.09 -1.41
N GLN A 54 0.58 -15.27 -1.99
CA GLN A 54 -0.55 -14.66 -1.28
C GLN A 54 -1.72 -15.62 -1.02
N GLN A 55 -1.80 -16.74 -1.75
CA GLN A 55 -2.71 -17.84 -1.43
C GLN A 55 -2.22 -18.66 -0.22
N LYS A 56 -0.90 -18.88 -0.12
CA LYS A 56 -0.28 -19.72 0.92
C LYS A 56 -0.02 -18.97 2.23
N LYS A 57 0.32 -17.68 2.14
CA LYS A 57 0.58 -16.80 3.29
C LYS A 57 -0.63 -15.91 3.55
N LYS A 58 -0.78 -15.43 4.79
CA LYS A 58 -1.72 -14.36 5.14
C LYS A 58 -0.99 -13.02 5.16
N CYS A 59 -1.26 -12.14 4.20
CA CYS A 59 -0.64 -10.81 4.11
C CYS A 59 -1.68 -9.69 4.03
N LEU A 60 -1.30 -8.47 4.42
CA LEU A 60 -2.07 -7.25 4.14
C LEU A 60 -1.22 -6.39 3.21
N VAL A 61 -1.49 -6.42 1.92
CA VAL A 61 -0.79 -5.55 0.96
C VAL A 61 -1.53 -4.22 0.92
N VAL A 62 -0.82 -3.13 1.26
CA VAL A 62 -1.34 -1.78 1.04
C VAL A 62 -0.83 -1.34 -0.33
N LEU A 63 -1.64 -0.62 -1.11
CA LEU A 63 -1.16 0.07 -2.30
C LEU A 63 -1.62 1.50 -2.14
N ASP A 64 -0.66 2.36 -1.84
CA ASP A 64 -0.94 3.75 -1.57
C ASP A 64 -1.00 4.59 -2.84
N ASP A 65 -1.86 5.60 -2.80
CA ASP A 65 -2.07 6.60 -3.84
C ASP A 65 -2.29 6.06 -5.27
N ILE A 66 -3.23 5.11 -5.43
CA ILE A 66 -3.63 4.63 -6.77
C ILE A 66 -4.28 5.76 -7.58
N TRP A 67 -3.67 6.09 -8.72
CA TRP A 67 -4.01 7.26 -9.53
C TRP A 67 -4.98 6.99 -10.70
N SER A 68 -5.09 5.75 -11.18
CA SER A 68 -6.06 5.37 -12.22
C SER A 68 -6.63 3.95 -12.05
N VAL A 69 -7.79 3.71 -12.66
CA VAL A 69 -8.42 2.37 -12.70
C VAL A 69 -7.53 1.40 -13.49
N GLU A 70 -6.85 1.91 -14.52
CA GLU A 70 -5.93 1.16 -15.38
C GLU A 70 -4.69 0.73 -14.59
N ALA A 71 -4.17 1.59 -13.70
CA ALA A 71 -3.07 1.24 -12.81
C ALA A 71 -3.46 0.06 -11.92
N TRP A 72 -4.64 0.12 -11.28
CA TRP A 72 -5.16 -1.00 -10.49
C TRP A 72 -5.37 -2.26 -11.33
N LYS A 73 -6.05 -2.17 -12.48
CA LYS A 73 -6.29 -3.31 -13.38
C LYS A 73 -5.00 -3.97 -13.83
N SER A 74 -3.93 -3.20 -14.01
CA SER A 74 -2.62 -3.72 -14.39
C SER A 74 -1.97 -4.57 -13.29
N LEU A 75 -2.21 -4.25 -12.01
CA LEU A 75 -1.65 -4.95 -10.85
C LEU A 75 -2.56 -6.08 -10.33
N ARG A 76 -3.88 -5.94 -10.52
CA ARG A 76 -4.94 -6.85 -10.05
C ARG A 76 -4.64 -8.34 -10.25
N PRO A 77 -4.05 -8.81 -11.37
CA PRO A 77 -3.81 -10.24 -11.58
C PRO A 77 -2.84 -10.88 -10.58
N ALA A 78 -2.01 -10.10 -9.89
CA ALA A 78 -1.04 -10.63 -8.92
C ALA A 78 -1.69 -11.07 -7.60
N PHE A 79 -2.99 -10.82 -7.46
CA PHE A 79 -3.69 -10.84 -6.19
C PHE A 79 -4.88 -11.80 -6.22
N PRO A 80 -4.96 -12.77 -5.29
CA PRO A 80 -6.09 -13.69 -5.24
C PRO A 80 -7.41 -12.98 -4.91
N ASN A 81 -8.49 -13.34 -5.63
CA ASN A 81 -9.86 -13.10 -5.20
C ASN A 81 -10.39 -14.30 -4.42
N GLY A 82 -11.10 -14.07 -3.32
CA GLY A 82 -11.78 -15.14 -2.57
C GLY A 82 -11.19 -15.43 -1.20
N ASN A 83 -11.40 -16.65 -0.72
CA ASN A 83 -11.25 -17.04 0.69
C ASN A 83 -9.79 -17.31 1.10
N THR A 84 -8.90 -16.37 0.78
CA THR A 84 -7.54 -16.34 1.33
C THR A 84 -7.55 -15.54 2.63
N GLY A 85 -6.59 -15.83 3.52
CA GLY A 85 -6.38 -14.94 4.69
C GLY A 85 -5.68 -13.63 4.33
N SER A 86 -5.36 -13.41 3.06
CA SER A 86 -4.71 -12.21 2.56
C SER A 86 -5.73 -11.11 2.22
N LYS A 87 -5.34 -9.87 2.46
CA LYS A 87 -6.16 -8.67 2.28
C LYS A 87 -5.36 -7.66 1.46
N ILE A 88 -6.06 -6.84 0.69
CA ILE A 88 -5.48 -5.71 -0.02
C ILE A 88 -6.21 -4.45 0.42
N LEU A 89 -5.46 -3.42 0.76
CA LEU A 89 -5.97 -2.08 1.06
C LEU A 89 -5.46 -1.13 -0.01
N LEU A 90 -6.38 -0.49 -0.71
CA LEU A 90 -6.07 0.52 -1.71
C LEU A 90 -6.41 1.88 -1.11
N THR A 91 -5.48 2.83 -1.15
CA THR A 91 -5.75 4.23 -0.83
C THR A 91 -5.64 5.05 -2.11
N THR A 92 -6.52 6.04 -2.26
CA THR A 92 -6.57 6.91 -3.44
C THR A 92 -7.08 8.29 -3.01
N HIS A 93 -6.49 9.36 -3.56
CA HIS A 93 -7.01 10.72 -3.39
C HIS A 93 -8.23 11.00 -4.29
N ASN A 94 -8.51 10.13 -5.26
CA ASN A 94 -9.58 10.31 -6.23
C ASN A 94 -10.82 9.50 -5.85
N LYS A 95 -11.79 10.14 -5.19
CA LYS A 95 -13.06 9.49 -4.80
C LYS A 95 -13.81 8.86 -5.98
N ALA A 96 -13.76 9.48 -7.17
CA ALA A 96 -14.41 8.92 -8.35
C ALA A 96 -13.74 7.62 -8.83
N LEU A 97 -12.46 7.43 -8.53
CA LEU A 97 -11.73 6.21 -8.85
C LEU A 97 -12.11 5.06 -7.93
N ALA A 98 -12.31 5.31 -6.64
CA ALA A 98 -12.73 4.29 -5.67
C ALA A 98 -13.98 3.56 -6.17
N SER A 99 -15.01 4.30 -6.59
CA SER A 99 -16.25 3.73 -7.13
C SER A 99 -16.10 2.86 -8.39
N LYS A 100 -14.95 2.92 -9.09
CA LYS A 100 -14.69 2.26 -10.39
C LYS A 100 -13.77 1.03 -10.30
N ILE A 101 -13.07 0.82 -9.19
CA ILE A 101 -12.06 -0.26 -9.02
C ILE A 101 -12.71 -1.65 -9.00
N ASP A 102 -13.75 -1.84 -8.18
CA ASP A 102 -14.63 -3.03 -8.15
C ASP A 102 -15.79 -2.75 -7.16
N PRO A 103 -17.06 -2.98 -7.54
CA PRO A 103 -18.19 -2.90 -6.61
C PRO A 103 -18.10 -3.88 -5.44
N CYS A 104 -17.33 -4.97 -5.57
CA CYS A 104 -17.18 -5.99 -4.54
C CYS A 104 -16.20 -5.60 -3.43
N TYR A 105 -15.42 -4.52 -3.61
CA TYR A 105 -14.54 -4.03 -2.55
C TYR A 105 -15.32 -3.21 -1.52
N PHE A 106 -14.87 -3.27 -0.27
CA PHE A 106 -15.34 -2.38 0.77
C PHE A 106 -14.76 -0.99 0.55
N HIS A 107 -15.63 -0.01 0.33
CA HIS A 107 -15.25 1.39 0.14
C HIS A 107 -15.33 2.13 1.47
N HIS A 108 -14.22 2.75 1.87
CA HIS A 108 -14.17 3.57 3.07
C HIS A 108 -13.80 5.00 2.71
N ASP A 109 -14.78 5.90 2.82
CA ASP A 109 -14.55 7.33 2.70
C ASP A 109 -14.03 7.87 4.04
N LEU A 110 -12.78 8.32 4.03
CA LEU A 110 -12.21 9.03 5.17
C LEU A 110 -12.94 10.35 5.39
N ARG A 111 -13.24 10.64 6.65
CA ARG A 111 -13.79 11.94 7.07
C ARG A 111 -12.68 12.86 7.53
N CYS A 112 -12.88 14.16 7.36
CA CYS A 112 -12.04 15.14 8.04
C CYS A 112 -12.16 15.00 9.56
N LEU A 113 -11.08 15.30 10.26
CA LEU A 113 -11.11 15.52 11.70
C LEU A 113 -11.97 16.73 12.02
N ASN A 114 -12.73 16.66 13.11
CA ASN A 114 -13.40 17.85 13.64
C ASN A 114 -12.40 18.77 14.34
N GLU A 115 -12.85 19.97 14.75
CA GLU A 115 -11.98 20.97 15.37
C GLU A 115 -11.26 20.43 16.62
N LYS A 116 -12.00 19.75 17.50
CA LYS A 116 -11.43 19.16 18.72
C LYS A 116 -10.40 18.08 18.39
N GLU A 117 -10.72 17.15 17.50
CA GLU A 117 -9.79 16.10 17.07
C GLU A 117 -8.55 16.66 16.39
N SER A 118 -8.71 17.72 15.59
CA SER A 118 -7.63 18.44 14.93
C SER A 118 -6.72 19.12 15.94
N TRP A 119 -7.32 19.76 16.96
CA TRP A 119 -6.59 20.39 18.05
C TRP A 119 -5.84 19.36 18.90
N ASP A 120 -6.49 18.27 19.30
CA ASP A 120 -5.88 17.18 20.06
C ASP A 120 -4.70 16.56 19.29
N LEU A 121 -4.84 16.40 17.97
CA LEU A 121 -3.75 15.90 17.12
C LEU A 121 -2.59 16.90 17.05
N LEU A 122 -2.88 18.19 16.88
CA LEU A 122 -1.87 19.24 16.84
C LEU A 122 -1.11 19.31 18.16
N GLU A 123 -1.81 19.30 19.28
CA GLU A 123 -1.23 19.33 20.62
C GLU A 123 -0.26 18.16 20.82
N LYS A 124 -0.71 16.93 20.53
CA LYS A 124 0.15 15.74 20.60
C LYS A 124 1.41 15.89 19.75
N LYS A 125 1.29 16.33 18.50
CA LYS A 125 2.43 16.48 17.59
C LYS A 125 3.38 17.62 17.98
N ALA A 126 2.85 18.72 18.50
CA ALA A 126 3.65 19.86 18.95
C ALA A 126 4.38 19.56 20.27
N MET A 127 3.77 18.78 21.16
CA MET A 127 4.35 18.39 22.45
C MET A 127 5.42 17.30 22.33
N LEU A 128 5.27 16.35 21.39
CA LEU A 128 6.28 15.34 21.02
C LEU A 128 7.63 15.92 20.54
N ARG A 129 7.73 17.24 20.36
CA ARG A 129 8.98 17.95 20.00
C ARG A 129 9.72 18.51 21.21
N ARG A 130 9.14 18.46 22.42
CA ARG A 130 9.73 19.07 23.63
C ARG A 130 10.40 18.05 24.56
N ASP A 131 10.06 16.78 24.44
CA ASP A 131 10.68 15.66 25.15
C ASP A 131 11.79 15.04 24.27
N GLY A 132 13.04 15.33 24.61
CA GLY A 132 14.24 14.84 23.93
C GLY A 132 14.50 13.33 23.99
N THR A 133 13.46 12.51 24.09
CA THR A 133 13.52 11.04 23.96
C THR A 133 12.70 10.57 22.77
N GLY A 134 12.87 11.23 21.63
CA GLY A 134 12.20 10.90 20.38
C GLY A 134 12.87 9.74 19.65
N ASN A 135 12.45 8.50 19.93
CA ASN A 135 12.47 7.47 18.89
C ASN A 135 11.26 7.71 17.98
N ILE A 136 11.33 8.81 17.23
CA ILE A 136 10.32 9.21 16.25
C ILE A 136 10.47 8.29 15.05
N ASN A 137 9.74 7.18 15.07
CA ASN A 137 9.54 6.39 13.86
C ASN A 137 8.89 7.30 12.81
N HIS A 138 9.68 7.66 11.80
CA HIS A 138 9.34 8.42 10.59
C HIS A 138 7.99 7.99 9.97
N THR A 139 7.61 6.74 10.21
CA THR A 139 6.32 6.10 9.95
C THR A 139 5.12 6.94 10.41
N THR A 140 5.11 7.56 11.60
CA THR A 140 3.90 8.22 12.16
C THR A 140 3.45 9.49 11.40
N PHE A 141 4.27 10.03 10.49
CA PHE A 141 3.90 11.18 9.66
C PHE A 141 3.27 10.78 8.32
N LEU A 142 3.40 9.52 7.88
CA LEU A 142 2.76 9.05 6.66
C LEU A 142 1.29 8.60 6.86
N TYR A 143 0.92 8.14 8.07
CA TYR A 143 -0.42 7.54 8.31
C TYR A 143 -1.52 8.52 8.73
N ILE A 144 -1.31 9.83 8.61
CA ILE A 144 -2.38 10.80 8.85
C ILE A 144 -2.94 11.15 7.47
N PHE A 145 -3.85 10.31 6.99
CA PHE A 145 -4.81 10.66 5.95
C PHE A 145 -5.95 11.49 6.55
#